data_AF-A0A5R8L391-F1
#
_entry.id   AF-A0A5R8L391-F1
#
_cell.length_a   1.000
_cell.length_b   1.000
_cell.length_c   1.000
_cell.angle_alpha   90.00
_cell.angle_beta   90.00
_cell.angle_gamma   90.00
#
_symmetry.space_group_name_H-M   'P 1'
#
loop_
_entity.id
_entity.type
_entity.pdbx_description
1 polymer ?
#
loop_
_entity_poly.entity_id
_entity_poly.type
_entity_poly.pdbx_seq_one_letter_code
_entity_poly.pdbx_strand_id
1 'polypeptide(L)'
;MAGVWDHGSVEIHHADNLAVTATLPDGSFTLVYLDPPFNTGRTRSKAVESARWTPPVDEAPDAEEPVIVASEEPADPGMLVFPDEDEPAPVPVVQRGFHGREYARLRGDLRTYDDRFDDYWAFLEPRLEEAWRLLADDGTLYLHLDYREVHYAKVMCDALFGRERFLNELIWAYDYGAKTRRRWPTKHETILVYVKNPSRYFFDSDAVDREPYMAPGLVTPEKAARGKLPTDVWWHTIVPTTGREKTGYPTQKPEGVLRRMVQASSRPGDRVLDMFAGSGTLGAVAAPLGRHSVLIDDNADAVAVMRKRLAAYRG
;
A
#
# COMPACT_ATOMS: atom_id res chain seq x y z
N MET A 1 12.49 25.82 21.49
CA MET A 1 12.84 24.60 22.26
C MET A 1 12.12 23.44 21.61
N ALA A 2 12.80 22.70 20.73
CA ALA A 2 12.21 21.57 20.01
C ALA A 2 12.08 20.39 20.99
N GLY A 3 10.86 19.85 21.12
CA GLY A 3 10.57 18.72 21.99
C GLY A 3 11.41 17.51 21.61
N VAL A 4 11.88 16.78 22.62
CA VAL A 4 12.45 15.44 22.43
C VAL A 4 11.30 14.54 22.00
N TRP A 5 11.16 14.31 20.70
CA TRP A 5 10.15 13.39 20.19
C TRP A 5 10.65 11.96 20.38
N ASP A 6 9.90 11.14 21.10
CA ASP A 6 10.10 9.67 21.21
C ASP A 6 9.79 8.94 19.88
N HIS A 7 9.40 9.70 18.86
CA HIS A 7 9.04 9.26 17.52
C HIS A 7 9.55 10.28 16.49
N GLY A 8 9.59 9.90 15.22
CA GLY A 8 9.86 10.83 14.12
C GLY A 8 8.65 11.72 13.83
N SER A 9 8.87 12.78 13.06
CA SER A 9 7.79 13.69 12.61
C SER A 9 7.27 13.33 11.22
N VAL A 10 6.03 13.70 10.93
CA VAL A 10 5.39 13.53 9.63
C VAL A 10 4.98 14.91 9.12
N GLU A 11 5.53 15.28 7.96
CA GLU A 11 5.11 16.43 7.16
C GLU A 11 4.24 15.93 6.00
N ILE A 12 3.06 16.54 5.80
CA ILE A 12 2.10 16.15 4.75
C ILE A 12 1.84 17.36 3.85
N HIS A 13 2.15 17.23 2.56
CA HIS A 13 1.84 18.22 1.53
C HIS A 13 0.65 17.76 0.68
N HIS A 14 -0.33 18.65 0.53
CA HIS A 14 -1.40 18.50 -0.46
C HIS A 14 -1.05 19.35 -1.68
N ALA A 15 -0.37 18.76 -2.66
CA ALA A 15 0.14 19.47 -3.82
C ALA A 15 0.61 18.47 -4.89
N ASP A 16 0.84 18.97 -6.11
CA ASP A 16 1.66 18.24 -7.08
C ASP A 16 3.06 17.98 -6.50
N ASN A 17 3.56 16.77 -6.71
CA ASN A 17 4.81 16.33 -6.09
C ASN A 17 6.04 17.05 -6.67
N LEU A 18 6.08 17.34 -7.97
CA LEU A 18 7.20 18.07 -8.57
C LEU A 18 7.30 19.50 -8.04
N ALA A 19 6.15 20.17 -7.84
CA ALA A 19 6.12 21.50 -7.25
C ALA A 19 6.70 21.56 -5.84
N VAL A 20 6.46 20.52 -5.02
CA VAL A 20 7.01 20.42 -3.67
C VAL A 20 8.49 20.04 -3.72
N THR A 21 8.85 18.98 -4.45
CA THR A 21 10.22 18.47 -4.46
C THR A 21 11.23 19.48 -4.98
N ALA A 22 10.85 20.33 -5.93
CA ALA A 22 11.69 21.40 -6.46
C ALA A 22 12.15 22.40 -5.39
N THR A 23 11.44 22.48 -4.25
CA THR A 23 11.79 23.35 -3.12
C THR A 23 12.68 22.68 -2.07
N LEU A 24 12.84 21.36 -2.14
CA LEU A 24 13.58 20.57 -1.18
C LEU A 24 15.08 20.51 -1.54
N PRO A 25 16.00 20.54 -0.56
CA PRO A 25 17.43 20.50 -0.82
C PRO A 25 17.89 19.14 -1.33
N ASP A 26 18.89 19.13 -2.21
CA ASP A 26 19.54 17.93 -2.73
C ASP A 26 20.06 17.03 -1.59
N GLY A 27 20.03 15.71 -1.81
CA GLY A 27 20.60 14.74 -0.87
C GLY A 27 19.99 14.73 0.54
N SER A 28 18.74 15.19 0.68
CA SER A 28 18.06 15.35 1.97
C SER A 28 17.47 14.09 2.56
N PHE A 29 17.34 13.00 1.79
CA PHE A 29 16.59 11.81 2.20
C PHE A 29 17.43 10.53 2.06
N THR A 30 17.48 9.71 3.11
CA THR A 30 18.21 8.42 3.08
C THR A 30 17.35 7.28 2.53
N LEU A 31 16.03 7.45 2.52
CA LEU A 31 15.11 6.52 1.87
C LEU A 31 14.07 7.30 1.07
N VAL A 32 13.91 6.93 -0.21
CA VAL A 32 12.79 7.35 -1.03
C VAL A 32 11.99 6.11 -1.42
N TYR A 33 10.69 6.11 -1.12
CA TYR A 33 9.76 5.05 -1.54
C TYR A 33 8.75 5.66 -2.51
N LEU A 34 8.59 5.02 -3.67
CA LEU A 34 7.65 5.45 -4.70
C LEU A 34 6.71 4.30 -5.03
N ASP A 35 5.42 4.57 -4.93
CA ASP A 35 4.32 3.69 -5.36
C ASP A 35 3.42 4.47 -6.33
N PRO A 36 3.94 4.83 -7.53
CA PRO A 36 3.18 5.60 -8.50
C PRO A 36 1.94 4.82 -8.96
N PRO A 37 1.00 5.49 -9.64
CA PRO A 37 -0.07 4.81 -10.36
C PRO A 37 0.49 3.75 -11.33
N PHE A 38 -0.17 2.60 -11.46
CA PHE A 38 0.33 1.45 -12.24
C PHE A 38 -0.16 1.43 -13.69
N ASN A 39 -0.82 2.50 -14.14
CA ASN A 39 -1.35 2.63 -15.50
C ASN A 39 -2.27 1.45 -15.88
N THR A 40 -3.16 1.05 -14.97
CA THR A 40 -3.94 -0.18 -15.16
C THR A 40 -5.02 -0.10 -16.24
N GLY A 41 -5.19 1.07 -16.88
CA GLY A 41 -6.17 1.26 -17.95
C GLY A 41 -7.62 1.34 -17.42
N ARG A 42 -7.81 1.39 -16.10
CA ARG A 42 -9.11 1.23 -15.44
C ARG A 42 -9.35 2.35 -14.44
N THR A 43 -10.51 2.97 -14.54
CA THR A 43 -11.02 3.84 -13.50
C THR A 43 -11.38 3.00 -12.28
N ARG A 44 -10.62 3.13 -11.19
CA ARG A 44 -10.94 2.40 -9.95
C ARG A 44 -12.00 3.18 -9.19
N SER A 45 -13.21 2.62 -9.11
CA SER A 45 -14.28 3.12 -8.23
C SER A 45 -14.50 2.19 -7.04
N LYS A 46 -14.59 2.75 -5.82
CA LYS A 46 -15.03 1.99 -4.64
C LYS A 46 -16.16 2.73 -3.94
N ALA A 47 -17.33 2.11 -3.90
CA ALA A 47 -18.46 2.59 -3.11
C ALA A 47 -18.17 2.40 -1.61
N VAL A 48 -18.38 3.44 -0.82
CA VAL A 48 -18.35 3.34 0.64
C VAL A 48 -19.73 2.87 1.09
N GLU A 49 -19.86 1.61 1.50
CA GLU A 49 -21.12 1.11 2.08
C GLU A 49 -21.22 1.61 3.53
N SER A 50 -22.30 2.35 3.83
CA SER A 50 -22.70 2.63 5.20
C SER A 50 -24.01 1.89 5.50
N ALA A 51 -24.04 1.15 6.59
CA ALA A 51 -25.26 0.48 7.07
C ALA A 51 -25.89 1.34 8.17
N ARG A 52 -27.15 1.74 7.99
CA ARG A 52 -27.97 2.31 9.07
C ARG A 52 -28.92 1.22 9.57
N TRP A 53 -28.79 0.87 10.85
CA TRP A 53 -29.73 -0.03 11.53
C TRP A 53 -30.88 0.77 12.11
N THR A 54 -32.11 0.28 11.92
CA THR A 54 -33.32 0.81 12.55
C THR A 54 -33.99 -0.35 13.30
N PRO A 55 -34.32 -0.22 14.60
CA PRO A 55 -34.99 -1.29 15.33
C PRO A 55 -36.40 -1.56 14.79
N PRO A 56 -36.88 -2.82 14.79
CA PRO A 56 -38.27 -3.13 14.46
C PRO A 56 -39.22 -2.57 15.53
N VAL A 57 -40.40 -2.13 15.10
CA VAL A 57 -41.53 -1.83 15.98
C VAL A 57 -42.25 -3.16 16.25
N ASP A 58 -42.51 -3.45 17.53
CA ASP A 58 -43.14 -4.70 17.99
C ASP A 58 -44.50 -4.94 17.35
N GLU A 59 -44.67 -6.09 16.69
CA GLU A 59 -45.94 -6.81 16.55
C GLU A 59 -45.64 -8.28 16.19
N ALA A 60 -46.28 -9.21 16.90
CA ALA A 60 -46.23 -10.66 16.70
C ALA A 60 -47.62 -11.24 16.98
N PRO A 61 -47.96 -12.49 16.59
CA PRO A 61 -47.44 -13.33 15.50
C PRO A 61 -48.59 -13.92 14.65
N ASP A 62 -48.26 -14.61 13.54
CA ASP A 62 -48.96 -15.86 13.20
C ASP A 62 -48.04 -16.76 12.36
N ALA A 63 -48.04 -18.04 12.71
CA ALA A 63 -47.09 -19.05 12.30
C ALA A 63 -47.61 -19.89 11.14
N GLU A 64 -46.80 -20.07 10.10
CA GLU A 64 -46.79 -21.27 9.26
C GLU A 64 -45.34 -21.60 8.89
N GLU A 65 -44.89 -22.83 9.18
CA GLU A 65 -43.61 -23.36 8.69
C GLU A 65 -43.77 -23.87 7.26
N PRO A 66 -42.77 -23.65 6.39
CA PRO A 66 -42.47 -24.66 5.38
C PRO A 66 -40.99 -25.07 5.34
N VAL A 67 -40.82 -26.39 5.50
CA VAL A 67 -39.98 -27.32 4.73
C VAL A 67 -38.56 -26.88 4.35
N ILE A 68 -37.58 -27.50 5.04
CA ILE A 68 -36.16 -27.48 4.67
C ILE A 68 -35.95 -28.41 3.47
N VAL A 69 -35.46 -27.86 2.36
CA VAL A 69 -34.85 -28.63 1.26
C VAL A 69 -33.33 -28.43 1.34
N ALA A 70 -32.58 -29.53 1.29
CA ALA A 70 -31.14 -29.53 1.47
C ALA A 70 -30.38 -29.05 0.21
N SER A 71 -29.46 -28.12 0.47
CA SER A 71 -28.18 -27.83 -0.18
C SER A 71 -28.15 -27.43 -1.66
N GLU A 72 -28.09 -26.11 -1.88
CA GLU A 72 -27.17 -25.53 -2.86
C GLU A 72 -26.02 -24.83 -2.10
N GLU A 73 -24.81 -24.89 -2.65
CA GLU A 73 -23.62 -24.26 -2.07
C GLU A 73 -23.85 -22.76 -1.80
N PRO A 74 -23.34 -22.20 -0.67
CA PRO A 74 -23.46 -20.77 -0.44
C PRO A 74 -22.69 -20.02 -1.53
N ALA A 75 -23.42 -19.31 -2.40
CA ALA A 75 -22.86 -18.24 -3.18
C ALA A 75 -22.29 -17.20 -2.21
N ASP A 76 -20.96 -17.13 -2.12
CA ASP A 76 -20.22 -16.20 -1.28
C ASP A 76 -20.67 -14.74 -1.60
N PRO A 77 -21.31 -14.02 -0.67
CA PRO A 77 -21.83 -12.68 -0.90
C PRO A 77 -20.73 -11.60 -0.97
N GLY A 78 -19.44 -12.00 -1.02
CA GLY A 78 -18.29 -11.10 -1.15
C GLY A 78 -17.78 -10.87 -2.58
N MET A 79 -18.49 -11.31 -3.62
CA MET A 79 -18.00 -11.16 -5.00
C MET A 79 -18.06 -9.68 -5.45
N LEU A 80 -16.90 -9.06 -5.68
CA LEU A 80 -16.78 -7.86 -6.50
C LEU A 80 -17.17 -8.25 -7.93
N VAL A 81 -18.42 -7.98 -8.31
CA VAL A 81 -18.86 -8.00 -9.71
C VAL A 81 -18.27 -6.75 -10.38
N PHE A 82 -17.54 -6.95 -11.47
CA PHE A 82 -17.06 -5.88 -12.33
C PHE A 82 -18.13 -5.61 -13.39
N PRO A 83 -18.76 -4.42 -13.44
CA PRO A 83 -19.71 -4.12 -14.50
C PRO A 83 -18.97 -3.85 -15.82
N ASP A 84 -19.48 -4.41 -16.90
CA ASP A 84 -19.21 -3.95 -18.26
C ASP A 84 -19.90 -2.59 -18.49
N GLU A 85 -19.34 -1.76 -19.37
CA GLU A 85 -19.43 -0.28 -19.38
C GLU A 85 -20.79 0.41 -19.67
N ASP A 86 -21.95 -0.24 -19.58
CA ASP A 86 -23.24 0.42 -19.90
C ASP A 86 -24.42 -0.01 -18.98
N GLU A 87 -24.40 0.37 -17.70
CA GLU A 87 -25.57 0.20 -16.80
C GLU A 87 -26.06 1.52 -16.16
N PRO A 88 -27.39 1.74 -16.09
CA PRO A 88 -27.99 2.94 -15.50
C PRO A 88 -27.90 2.94 -13.95
N ALA A 89 -28.09 4.13 -13.36
CA ALA A 89 -27.88 4.41 -11.93
C ALA A 89 -28.61 3.42 -10.98
N PRO A 90 -27.98 3.03 -9.85
CA PRO A 90 -28.47 1.94 -9.00
C PRO A 90 -29.70 2.32 -8.17
N VAL A 91 -30.69 1.42 -8.14
CA VAL A 91 -31.86 1.42 -7.25
C VAL A 91 -31.44 0.90 -5.87
N PRO A 92 -31.91 1.47 -4.74
CA PRO A 92 -31.59 0.96 -3.41
C PRO A 92 -32.11 -0.48 -3.22
N VAL A 93 -31.18 -1.40 -2.95
CA VAL A 93 -31.50 -2.82 -2.68
C VAL A 93 -31.66 -3.02 -1.18
N VAL A 94 -32.88 -3.33 -0.74
CA VAL A 94 -33.16 -3.79 0.62
C VAL A 94 -32.87 -5.29 0.70
N GLN A 95 -31.94 -5.71 1.56
CA GLN A 95 -31.67 -7.13 1.82
C GLN A 95 -32.09 -7.48 3.26
N ARG A 96 -32.80 -8.61 3.40
CA ARG A 96 -33.06 -9.25 4.70
C ARG A 96 -31.86 -10.12 5.09
N GLY A 97 -31.24 -9.82 6.22
CA GLY A 97 -30.15 -10.62 6.78
C GLY A 97 -30.65 -11.81 7.61
N PHE A 98 -29.74 -12.74 7.91
CA PHE A 98 -30.00 -13.87 8.81
C PHE A 98 -30.38 -13.35 10.22
N HIS A 99 -31.42 -13.95 10.83
CA HIS A 99 -32.18 -13.48 12.02
C HIS A 99 -33.21 -12.35 11.81
N GLY A 100 -33.74 -12.16 10.59
CA GLY A 100 -34.91 -11.29 10.38
C GLY A 100 -34.64 -9.79 10.53
N ARG A 101 -33.36 -9.39 10.49
CA ARG A 101 -32.96 -7.97 10.58
C ARG A 101 -32.88 -7.37 9.18
N GLU A 102 -33.62 -6.28 8.96
CA GLU A 102 -33.58 -5.51 7.72
C GLU A 102 -32.46 -4.47 7.78
N TYR A 103 -31.61 -4.45 6.76
CA TYR A 103 -30.53 -3.48 6.62
C TYR A 103 -30.76 -2.63 5.37
N ALA A 104 -30.84 -1.32 5.54
CA ALA A 104 -30.75 -0.38 4.43
C ALA A 104 -29.25 -0.13 4.15
N ARG A 105 -28.75 -0.63 3.01
CA ARG A 105 -27.44 -0.24 2.50
C ARG A 105 -27.57 1.12 1.82
N LEU A 106 -27.00 2.16 2.43
CA LEU A 106 -26.75 3.41 1.73
C LEU A 106 -25.39 3.28 1.03
N ARG A 107 -25.45 3.14 -0.30
CA ARG A 107 -24.28 3.22 -1.18
C ARG A 107 -23.87 4.70 -1.24
N GLY A 108 -22.93 5.11 -0.40
CA GLY A 108 -22.36 6.46 -0.39
C GLY A 108 -21.23 6.61 -1.41
N ASP A 109 -21.00 7.87 -1.80
CA ASP A 109 -20.09 8.40 -2.83
C ASP A 109 -19.09 7.41 -3.47
N LEU A 110 -19.21 7.28 -4.79
CA LEU A 110 -18.25 6.61 -5.67
C LEU A 110 -16.94 7.40 -5.67
N ARG A 111 -15.88 6.84 -5.09
CA ARG A 111 -14.52 7.40 -5.16
C ARG A 111 -13.84 6.91 -6.43
N THR A 112 -13.54 7.81 -7.36
CA THR A 112 -13.06 7.50 -8.72
C THR A 112 -11.64 8.03 -8.89
N TYR A 113 -10.70 7.19 -9.30
CA TYR A 113 -9.33 7.58 -9.68
C TYR A 113 -9.04 7.14 -11.12
N ASP A 114 -8.56 8.05 -11.97
CA ASP A 114 -8.16 7.76 -13.35
C ASP A 114 -6.68 7.35 -13.38
N ASP A 115 -6.43 6.08 -13.71
CA ASP A 115 -5.11 5.42 -13.72
C ASP A 115 -4.69 5.13 -15.18
N ARG A 116 -4.82 6.12 -16.05
CA ARG A 116 -4.50 6.06 -17.49
C ARG A 116 -3.51 7.15 -17.86
N PHE A 117 -2.39 6.75 -18.43
CA PHE A 117 -1.37 7.65 -18.97
C PHE A 117 -0.99 7.19 -20.38
N ASP A 118 -1.29 8.01 -21.39
CA ASP A 118 -0.91 7.75 -22.80
C ASP A 118 0.62 7.76 -22.98
N ASP A 119 1.32 8.56 -22.18
CA ASP A 119 2.78 8.61 -22.07
C ASP A 119 3.17 8.52 -20.58
N TYR A 120 3.17 7.29 -20.05
CA TYR A 120 3.59 7.00 -18.67
C TYR A 120 5.04 7.40 -18.42
N TRP A 121 5.88 7.43 -19.47
CA TRP A 121 7.26 7.86 -19.39
C TRP A 121 7.36 9.34 -19.07
N ALA A 122 6.68 10.20 -19.83
CA ALA A 122 6.65 11.65 -19.58
C ALA A 122 6.09 12.01 -18.18
N PHE A 123 5.26 11.14 -17.60
CA PHE A 123 4.80 11.26 -16.23
C PHE A 123 5.88 10.86 -15.20
N LEU A 124 6.52 9.70 -15.36
CA LEU A 124 7.38 9.13 -14.32
C LEU A 124 8.81 9.69 -14.32
N GLU A 125 9.38 9.96 -15.50
CA GLU A 125 10.77 10.42 -15.67
C GLU A 125 11.13 11.65 -14.80
N PRO A 126 10.42 12.79 -14.87
CA PRO A 126 10.79 13.97 -14.08
C PRO A 126 10.70 13.73 -12.56
N ARG A 127 9.84 12.80 -12.13
CA ARG A 127 9.69 12.44 -10.72
C ARG A 127 10.83 11.54 -10.24
N LEU A 128 11.33 10.67 -11.11
CA LEU A 128 12.52 9.87 -10.85
C LEU A 128 13.79 10.72 -10.80
N GLU A 129 13.91 11.72 -11.67
CA GLU A 129 15.01 12.70 -11.61
C GLU A 129 15.02 13.44 -10.26
N GLU A 130 13.87 13.93 -9.81
CA GLU A 130 13.72 14.61 -8.52
C GLU A 130 13.97 13.67 -7.34
N ALA A 131 13.40 12.46 -7.35
CA ALA A 131 13.66 11.44 -6.34
C ALA A 131 15.17 11.14 -6.24
N TRP A 132 15.86 11.07 -7.38
CA TRP A 132 17.30 10.85 -7.42
C TRP A 132 18.09 12.05 -6.90
N ARG A 133 17.76 13.29 -7.30
CA ARG A 133 18.41 14.51 -6.78
C ARG A 133 18.29 14.61 -5.26
N LEU A 134 17.12 14.27 -4.73
CA LEU A 134 16.82 14.33 -3.30
C LEU A 134 17.42 13.18 -2.48
N LEU A 135 17.81 12.08 -3.12
CA LEU A 135 18.42 10.93 -2.45
C LEU A 135 19.85 11.23 -1.99
N ALA A 136 20.10 11.04 -0.70
CA ALA A 136 21.42 11.19 -0.08
C ALA A 136 22.44 10.20 -0.67
N ASP A 137 23.75 10.50 -0.53
CA ASP A 137 24.82 9.65 -1.07
C ASP A 137 24.79 8.22 -0.52
N ASP A 138 24.35 8.03 0.73
CA ASP A 138 24.17 6.71 1.35
C ASP A 138 22.73 6.17 1.26
N GLY A 139 21.87 6.81 0.44
CA GLY A 139 20.45 6.52 0.39
C GLY A 139 20.03 5.42 -0.60
N THR A 140 18.83 4.88 -0.34
CA THR A 140 18.18 3.84 -1.15
C THR A 140 16.82 4.32 -1.69
N LEU A 141 16.60 4.12 -2.99
CA LEU A 141 15.34 4.31 -3.69
C LEU A 141 14.64 2.96 -3.89
N TYR A 142 13.38 2.88 -3.45
CA TYR A 142 12.48 1.75 -3.70
C TYR A 142 11.36 2.20 -4.65
N LEU A 143 11.30 1.62 -5.84
CA LEU A 143 10.25 1.88 -6.83
C LEU A 143 9.34 0.65 -6.94
N HIS A 144 8.10 0.79 -6.47
CA HIS A 144 7.11 -0.28 -6.40
C HIS A 144 6.16 -0.22 -7.60
N LEU A 145 6.09 -1.29 -8.38
CA LEU A 145 5.28 -1.39 -9.60
C LEU A 145 4.69 -2.80 -9.77
N ASP A 146 3.68 -2.93 -10.61
CA ASP A 146 3.24 -4.22 -11.12
C ASP A 146 3.96 -4.61 -12.43
N TYR A 147 3.65 -5.82 -12.92
CA TYR A 147 4.26 -6.41 -14.11
C TYR A 147 4.09 -5.60 -15.41
N ARG A 148 3.15 -4.64 -15.46
CA ARG A 148 2.88 -3.84 -16.68
C ARG A 148 3.97 -2.83 -16.93
N GLU A 149 4.37 -2.12 -15.87
CA GLU A 149 5.25 -0.95 -15.98
C GLU A 149 6.66 -1.22 -15.47
N VAL A 150 6.86 -2.24 -14.63
CA VAL A 150 8.15 -2.45 -13.94
C VAL A 150 9.33 -2.64 -14.88
N HIS A 151 9.16 -3.31 -16.01
CA HIS A 151 10.25 -3.54 -16.96
C HIS A 151 10.63 -2.28 -17.73
N TYR A 152 9.66 -1.44 -18.07
CA TYR A 152 9.92 -0.15 -18.72
C TYR A 152 10.56 0.83 -17.75
N ALA A 153 10.05 0.89 -16.51
CA ALA A 153 10.65 1.68 -15.43
C ALA A 153 12.08 1.23 -15.11
N LYS A 154 12.38 -0.07 -15.16
CA LYS A 154 13.75 -0.57 -14.98
C LYS A 154 14.72 -0.02 -16.03
N VAL A 155 14.30 -0.04 -17.31
CA VAL A 155 15.12 0.50 -18.41
C VAL A 155 15.30 2.01 -18.24
N MET A 156 14.24 2.73 -17.81
CA MET A 156 14.29 4.16 -17.49
C MET A 156 15.30 4.46 -16.39
N CYS A 157 15.18 3.80 -15.23
CA CYS A 157 16.08 3.99 -14.11
C CYS A 157 17.53 3.66 -14.48
N ASP A 158 17.78 2.64 -15.31
CA ASP A 158 19.13 2.33 -15.79
C ASP A 158 19.72 3.43 -16.67
N ALA A 159 18.88 4.07 -17.49
CA ALA A 159 19.30 5.19 -18.33
C ALA A 159 19.57 6.46 -17.50
N LEU A 160 18.72 6.75 -16.50
CA LEU A 160 18.84 7.94 -15.65
C LEU A 160 19.95 7.83 -14.62
N PHE A 161 20.08 6.67 -13.97
CA PHE A 161 20.93 6.50 -12.78
C PHE A 161 22.22 5.74 -13.08
N GLY A 162 22.23 4.93 -14.14
CA GLY A 162 23.28 3.97 -14.42
C GLY A 162 22.94 2.58 -13.87
N ARG A 163 23.26 1.54 -14.66
CA ARG A 163 23.00 0.12 -14.32
C ARG A 163 23.71 -0.31 -13.05
N GLU A 164 24.86 0.28 -12.74
CA GLU A 164 25.64 -0.02 -11.54
C GLU A 164 24.97 0.44 -10.25
N ARG A 165 23.94 1.29 -10.34
CA ARG A 165 23.14 1.74 -9.20
C ARG A 165 22.02 0.78 -8.82
N PHE A 166 21.69 -0.16 -9.69
CA PHE A 166 20.69 -1.16 -9.42
C PHE A 166 21.24 -2.18 -8.41
N LEU A 167 20.61 -2.28 -7.24
CA LEU A 167 21.03 -3.17 -6.17
C LEU A 167 20.36 -4.55 -6.31
N ASN A 168 19.04 -4.58 -6.32
CA ASN A 168 18.25 -5.81 -6.40
C ASN A 168 16.82 -5.57 -6.89
N GLU A 169 16.17 -6.65 -7.30
CA GLU A 169 14.74 -6.73 -7.57
C GLU A 169 14.08 -7.49 -6.41
N LEU A 170 13.12 -6.87 -5.74
CA LEU A 170 12.35 -7.52 -4.69
C LEU A 170 11.02 -7.99 -5.25
N ILE A 171 10.63 -9.22 -4.93
CA ILE A 171 9.33 -9.79 -5.30
C ILE A 171 8.47 -9.86 -4.05
N TRP A 172 7.48 -8.98 -3.94
CA TRP A 172 6.49 -9.08 -2.88
C TRP A 172 5.37 -10.03 -3.30
N ALA A 173 5.36 -11.23 -2.71
CA ALA A 173 4.39 -12.27 -2.98
C ALA A 173 3.29 -12.35 -1.88
N TYR A 174 2.06 -12.64 -2.32
CA TYR A 174 0.88 -12.74 -1.49
C TYR A 174 -0.15 -13.73 -2.06
N ASP A 175 -1.06 -14.24 -1.22
CA ASP A 175 -2.05 -15.27 -1.57
C ASP A 175 -3.38 -14.71 -2.13
N TYR A 176 -3.66 -13.44 -1.92
CA TYR A 176 -4.91 -12.80 -2.29
C TYR A 176 -4.94 -12.25 -3.74
N GLY A 177 -6.12 -11.90 -4.25
CA GLY A 177 -6.30 -11.36 -5.61
C GLY A 177 -6.92 -12.33 -6.63
N ALA A 178 -6.99 -11.90 -7.89
CA ALA A 178 -7.80 -12.52 -8.94
C ALA A 178 -7.59 -14.03 -9.10
N LYS A 179 -8.68 -14.79 -9.20
CA LYS A 179 -8.69 -16.23 -9.50
C LYS A 179 -9.10 -16.41 -10.96
N THR A 180 -8.13 -16.54 -11.86
CA THR A 180 -8.36 -16.73 -13.29
C THR A 180 -8.10 -18.18 -13.69
N ARG A 181 -8.90 -18.69 -14.64
CA ARG A 181 -8.75 -20.04 -15.22
C ARG A 181 -8.02 -20.03 -16.57
N ARG A 182 -7.68 -18.85 -17.11
CA ARG A 182 -7.13 -18.67 -18.47
C ARG A 182 -5.65 -18.29 -18.50
N ARG A 183 -5.05 -18.04 -17.33
CA ARG A 183 -3.62 -17.73 -17.14
C ARG A 183 -3.23 -17.99 -15.70
N TRP A 184 -1.94 -17.87 -15.38
CA TRP A 184 -1.47 -17.88 -14.00
C TRP A 184 -2.05 -16.69 -13.22
N PRO A 185 -2.67 -16.91 -12.04
CA PRO A 185 -3.09 -15.83 -11.16
C PRO A 185 -1.89 -14.94 -10.78
N THR A 186 -2.02 -13.63 -10.98
CA THR A 186 -1.02 -12.66 -10.54
C THR A 186 -1.05 -12.56 -9.02
N LYS A 187 0.08 -12.88 -8.38
CA LYS A 187 0.23 -13.04 -6.92
C LYS A 187 1.48 -12.36 -6.37
N HIS A 188 2.01 -11.42 -7.13
CA HIS A 188 3.14 -10.62 -6.71
C HIS A 188 3.12 -9.22 -7.34
N GLU A 189 3.77 -8.30 -6.65
CA GLU A 189 4.23 -7.01 -7.15
C GLU A 189 5.76 -6.97 -7.09
N THR A 190 6.38 -6.08 -7.85
CA THR A 190 7.83 -5.99 -7.97
C THR A 190 8.29 -4.63 -7.44
N ILE A 191 9.37 -4.63 -6.65
CA ILE A 191 10.01 -3.41 -6.15
C ILE A 191 11.45 -3.38 -6.66
N LEU A 192 11.76 -2.39 -7.49
CA LEU A 192 13.12 -2.13 -7.95
C LEU A 192 13.87 -1.34 -6.88
N VAL A 193 15.09 -1.76 -6.57
CA VAL A 193 15.91 -1.11 -5.55
C VAL A 193 17.15 -0.53 -6.21
N TYR A 194 17.33 0.77 -6.03
CA TYR A 194 18.48 1.52 -6.49
C TYR A 194 19.18 2.18 -5.30
N VAL A 195 20.51 2.23 -5.34
CA VAL A 195 21.30 2.90 -4.32
C VAL A 195 22.10 4.05 -4.94
N LYS A 196 22.14 5.19 -4.24
CA LYS A 196 22.85 6.37 -4.74
C LYS A 196 24.33 6.08 -4.94
N ASN A 197 24.94 5.37 -3.98
CA ASN A 197 26.34 4.97 -4.03
C ASN A 197 26.51 3.49 -3.64
N PRO A 198 26.81 2.59 -4.60
CA PRO A 198 26.99 1.16 -4.32
C PRO A 198 28.09 0.83 -3.31
N SER A 199 29.03 1.75 -3.07
CA SER A 199 30.11 1.57 -2.09
C SER A 199 29.81 2.13 -0.71
N ARG A 200 28.74 2.93 -0.55
CA ARG A 200 28.47 3.71 0.67
C ARG A 200 27.04 3.61 1.20
N TYR A 201 26.12 3.01 0.45
CA TYR A 201 24.73 2.90 0.86
C TYR A 201 24.59 2.25 2.24
N PHE A 202 23.61 2.73 3.00
CA PHE A 202 23.31 2.17 4.30
C PHE A 202 22.46 0.91 4.18
N PHE A 203 22.84 -0.16 4.89
CA PHE A 203 22.06 -1.37 5.03
C PHE A 203 22.23 -2.01 6.40
N ASP A 204 21.16 -2.05 7.20
CA ASP A 204 21.13 -2.69 8.50
C ASP A 204 20.43 -4.06 8.42
N SER A 205 21.22 -5.12 8.28
CA SER A 205 20.70 -6.50 8.23
C SER A 205 20.17 -7.01 9.57
N ASP A 206 20.54 -6.36 10.68
CA ASP A 206 20.17 -6.80 12.02
C ASP A 206 18.84 -6.18 12.48
N ALA A 207 18.50 -5.00 11.97
CA ALA A 207 17.22 -4.35 12.21
C ALA A 207 16.04 -4.97 11.45
N VAL A 208 16.29 -5.69 10.35
CA VAL A 208 15.25 -6.34 9.54
C VAL A 208 14.65 -7.53 10.30
N ASP A 209 13.33 -7.69 10.24
CA ASP A 209 12.63 -8.81 10.84
C ASP A 209 13.14 -10.16 10.31
N ARG A 210 13.17 -11.16 11.18
CA ARG A 210 13.61 -12.51 10.83
C ARG A 210 12.39 -13.38 10.54
N GLU A 211 12.50 -14.16 9.47
CA GLU A 211 11.47 -15.12 9.10
C GLU A 211 11.70 -16.46 9.83
N PRO A 212 10.65 -17.16 10.25
CA PRO A 212 10.81 -18.49 10.81
C PRO A 212 11.32 -19.49 9.75
N TYR A 213 12.06 -20.50 10.20
CA TYR A 213 12.39 -21.64 9.35
C TYR A 213 11.15 -22.51 9.13
N MET A 214 10.88 -22.91 7.89
CA MET A 214 9.79 -23.84 7.56
C MET A 214 10.00 -25.23 8.18
N ALA A 215 11.26 -25.63 8.32
CA ALA A 215 11.66 -26.89 8.95
C ALA A 215 12.70 -26.58 10.05
N PRO A 216 12.28 -26.08 11.22
CA PRO A 216 13.21 -25.64 12.27
C PRO A 216 14.07 -26.78 12.82
N GLY A 217 13.63 -28.04 12.71
CA GLY A 217 14.42 -29.21 13.09
C GLY A 217 15.64 -29.51 12.20
N LEU A 218 15.80 -28.82 11.06
CA LEU A 218 16.96 -28.95 10.17
C LEU A 218 18.08 -27.95 10.49
N VAL A 219 17.88 -27.07 11.47
CA VAL A 219 18.87 -26.09 11.91
C VAL A 219 19.10 -26.19 13.42
N THR A 220 20.16 -25.55 13.90
CA THR A 220 20.43 -25.54 15.35
C THR A 220 19.31 -24.78 16.08
N PRO A 221 19.05 -25.10 17.37
CA PRO A 221 18.04 -24.39 18.15
C PRO A 221 18.22 -22.86 18.16
N GLU A 222 19.47 -22.39 18.18
CA GLU A 222 19.80 -20.96 18.15
C GLU A 222 19.43 -20.33 16.81
N LYS A 223 19.68 -21.03 15.69
CA LYS A 223 19.27 -20.57 14.36
C LYS A 223 17.75 -20.57 14.21
N ALA A 224 17.08 -21.60 14.71
CA ALA A 224 15.62 -21.67 14.70
C ALA A 224 15.00 -20.52 15.51
N ALA A 225 15.53 -20.24 16.71
CA ALA A 225 15.07 -19.16 17.56
C ALA A 225 15.33 -17.77 16.96
N ARG A 226 16.49 -17.57 16.31
CA ARG A 226 16.81 -16.30 15.64
C ARG A 226 15.99 -16.08 14.37
N GLY A 227 15.67 -17.14 13.63
CA GLY A 227 15.07 -17.06 12.30
C GLY A 227 16.09 -16.81 11.19
N LYS A 228 15.61 -16.87 9.94
CA LYS A 228 16.37 -16.58 8.72
C LYS A 228 16.23 -15.10 8.35
N LEU A 229 17.27 -14.54 7.74
CA LEU A 229 17.16 -13.24 7.08
C LEU A 229 16.19 -13.38 5.89
N PRO A 230 15.29 -12.41 5.66
CA PRO A 230 14.50 -12.37 4.43
C PRO A 230 15.41 -12.33 3.20
N THR A 231 14.97 -13.00 2.14
CA THR A 231 15.60 -12.94 0.81
C THR A 231 15.07 -11.74 0.03
N ASP A 232 15.33 -11.66 -1.27
CA ASP A 232 14.69 -10.71 -2.19
C ASP A 232 13.25 -11.09 -2.55
N VAL A 233 12.81 -12.32 -2.26
CA VAL A 233 11.40 -12.72 -2.33
C VAL A 233 10.75 -12.62 -0.95
N TRP A 234 9.74 -11.77 -0.81
CA TRP A 234 9.05 -11.49 0.45
C TRP A 234 7.64 -12.04 0.43
N TRP A 235 7.35 -12.98 1.33
CA TRP A 235 5.98 -13.35 1.62
C TRP A 235 5.39 -12.41 2.66
N HIS A 236 4.36 -11.66 2.28
CA HIS A 236 3.61 -10.82 3.21
C HIS A 236 2.18 -10.66 2.71
N THR A 237 1.18 -10.89 3.56
CA THR A 237 -0.22 -10.73 3.13
C THR A 237 -0.55 -9.26 2.86
N ILE A 238 -1.53 -9.01 2.00
CA ILE A 238 -2.08 -7.67 1.76
C ILE A 238 -2.82 -7.15 3.00
N VAL A 239 -3.14 -5.86 3.03
CA VAL A 239 -3.93 -5.28 4.13
C VAL A 239 -5.29 -5.99 4.26
N PRO A 240 -5.57 -6.69 5.37
CA PRO A 240 -6.83 -7.41 5.53
C PRO A 240 -8.02 -6.46 5.60
N THR A 241 -9.20 -6.93 5.15
CA THR A 241 -10.44 -6.15 5.16
C THR A 241 -10.90 -5.72 6.55
N THR A 242 -10.43 -6.39 7.60
CA THR A 242 -10.72 -6.10 9.02
C THR A 242 -9.44 -5.81 9.83
N GLY A 243 -8.30 -5.59 9.15
CA GLY A 243 -7.01 -5.37 9.81
C GLY A 243 -6.94 -4.05 10.56
N ARG A 244 -6.17 -4.02 11.67
CA ARG A 244 -5.98 -2.80 12.50
C ARG A 244 -5.33 -1.65 11.74
N GLU A 245 -4.44 -1.95 10.79
CA GLU A 245 -3.77 -0.94 9.96
C GLU A 245 -4.69 -0.33 8.89
N LYS A 246 -5.87 -0.91 8.64
CA LYS A 246 -6.74 -0.51 7.52
C LYS A 246 -7.26 0.92 7.70
N THR A 247 -7.00 1.75 6.72
CA THR A 247 -7.46 3.15 6.68
C THR A 247 -8.76 3.35 5.89
N GLY A 248 -9.09 2.39 5.01
CA GLY A 248 -10.16 2.51 4.03
C GLY A 248 -9.69 3.04 2.66
N TYR A 249 -8.43 3.45 2.53
CA TYR A 249 -7.85 3.82 1.24
C TYR A 249 -7.72 2.60 0.32
N PRO A 250 -8.11 2.66 -0.97
CA PRO A 250 -8.28 1.47 -1.82
C PRO A 250 -6.99 0.67 -2.08
N THR A 251 -5.86 1.34 -2.20
CA THR A 251 -4.56 0.75 -2.61
C THR A 251 -3.52 0.82 -1.50
N GLN A 252 -3.95 0.85 -0.24
CA GLN A 252 -3.04 0.89 0.90
C GLN A 252 -2.07 -0.31 0.89
N LYS A 253 -0.77 0.00 0.89
CA LYS A 253 0.31 -0.99 1.08
C LYS A 253 0.43 -1.39 2.55
N PRO A 254 0.75 -2.67 2.85
CA PRO A 254 0.86 -3.16 4.22
C PRO A 254 2.10 -2.60 4.92
N GLU A 255 1.96 -2.27 6.20
CA GLU A 255 3.03 -1.69 7.01
C GLU A 255 4.26 -2.60 7.11
N GLY A 256 4.10 -3.92 7.14
CA GLY A 256 5.23 -4.84 7.28
C GLY A 256 6.19 -4.83 6.08
N VAL A 257 5.69 -4.59 4.86
CA VAL A 257 6.54 -4.46 3.66
C VAL A 257 7.40 -3.20 3.74
N LEU A 258 6.80 -2.05 4.08
CA LEU A 258 7.55 -0.80 4.22
C LEU A 258 8.44 -0.80 5.46
N ARG A 259 8.07 -1.51 6.52
CA ARG A 259 8.88 -1.67 7.75
C ARG A 259 10.23 -2.29 7.44
N ARG A 260 10.28 -3.33 6.61
CA ARG A 260 11.53 -3.93 6.13
C ARG A 260 12.42 -2.90 5.43
N MET A 261 11.85 -2.13 4.51
CA MET A 261 12.59 -1.10 3.75
C MET A 261 13.15 -0.01 4.69
N VAL A 262 12.31 0.52 5.59
CA VAL A 262 12.70 1.58 6.53
C VAL A 262 13.78 1.10 7.50
N GLN A 263 13.65 -0.11 8.05
CA GLN A 263 14.65 -0.65 8.97
C GLN A 263 15.97 -0.96 8.27
N ALA A 264 15.93 -1.52 7.06
CA ALA A 264 17.13 -1.84 6.30
C ALA A 264 17.89 -0.57 5.87
N SER A 265 17.19 0.45 5.35
CA SER A 265 17.82 1.51 4.57
C SER A 265 17.77 2.91 5.20
N SER A 266 17.44 3.02 6.49
CA SER A 266 17.49 4.31 7.20
C SER A 266 17.82 4.14 8.68
N ARG A 267 18.27 5.20 9.33
CA ARG A 267 18.60 5.26 10.77
C ARG A 267 17.56 6.08 11.54
N PRO A 268 17.37 5.87 12.86
CA PRO A 268 16.63 6.82 13.68
C PRO A 268 17.18 8.25 13.50
N GLY A 269 16.28 9.23 13.33
CA GLY A 269 16.61 10.62 13.02
C GLY A 269 16.77 10.93 11.53
N ASP A 270 16.84 9.92 10.66
CA ASP A 270 16.92 10.15 9.22
C ASP A 270 15.59 10.68 8.66
N ARG A 271 15.67 11.28 7.47
CA ARG A 271 14.52 11.73 6.68
C ARG A 271 14.20 10.73 5.57
N VAL A 272 12.92 10.43 5.40
CA VAL A 272 12.38 9.57 4.34
C VAL A 272 11.30 10.29 3.53
N LEU A 273 11.16 9.93 2.25
CA LEU A 273 10.26 10.61 1.30
C LEU A 273 9.32 9.61 0.62
N ASP A 274 8.05 10.01 0.49
CA ASP A 274 7.06 9.39 -0.38
C ASP A 274 6.36 10.47 -1.22
N MET A 275 6.54 10.42 -2.54
CA MET A 275 5.93 11.37 -3.49
C MET A 275 4.56 10.90 -4.02
N PHE A 276 4.12 9.71 -3.61
CA PHE A 276 2.86 9.06 -3.99
C PHE A 276 2.20 8.50 -2.72
N ALA A 277 2.09 9.33 -1.69
CA ALA A 277 1.93 8.86 -0.33
C ALA A 277 0.62 8.10 -0.06
N GLY A 278 -0.45 8.40 -0.82
CA GLY A 278 -1.73 7.72 -0.73
C GLY A 278 -2.27 7.67 0.70
N SER A 279 -2.28 6.48 1.28
CA SER A 279 -2.74 6.27 2.67
C SER A 279 -1.72 6.62 3.77
N GLY A 280 -0.52 7.06 3.39
CA GLY A 280 0.58 7.44 4.28
C GLY A 280 1.26 6.27 5.00
N THR A 281 1.37 5.10 4.36
CA THR A 281 1.97 3.91 4.99
C THR A 281 3.45 4.15 5.34
N LEU A 282 4.22 4.88 4.51
CA LEU A 282 5.60 5.20 4.85
C LEU A 282 5.69 5.97 6.17
N GLY A 283 4.91 7.04 6.33
CA GLY A 283 4.91 7.82 7.58
C GLY A 283 4.40 7.04 8.79
N ALA A 284 3.39 6.17 8.61
CA ALA A 284 2.86 5.31 9.68
C ALA A 284 3.90 4.32 10.21
N VAL A 285 4.88 3.93 9.39
CA VAL A 285 5.98 3.04 9.75
C VAL A 285 7.19 3.83 10.25
N ALA A 286 7.57 4.89 9.52
CA ALA A 286 8.77 5.68 9.77
C ALA A 286 8.70 6.41 11.12
N ALA A 287 7.58 7.07 11.44
CA ALA A 287 7.47 7.87 12.65
C ALA A 287 7.62 7.03 13.94
N PRO A 288 6.92 5.89 14.14
CA PRO A 288 7.16 5.04 15.31
C PRO A 288 8.58 4.46 15.39
N LEU A 289 9.28 4.36 14.25
CA LEU A 289 10.68 3.93 14.21
C LEU A 289 11.66 5.10 14.43
N GLY A 290 11.17 6.32 14.70
CA GLY A 290 12.04 7.48 14.94
C GLY A 290 12.57 8.16 13.67
N ARG A 291 11.99 7.92 12.49
CA ARG A 291 12.38 8.58 11.23
C ARG A 291 11.40 9.71 10.88
N HIS A 292 11.93 10.81 10.38
CA HIS A 292 11.12 11.94 9.91
C HIS A 292 10.66 11.67 8.47
N SER A 293 9.39 11.90 8.15
CA SER A 293 8.84 11.62 6.82
C SER A 293 8.25 12.86 6.18
N VAL A 294 8.48 13.00 4.88
CA VAL A 294 7.78 13.94 4.00
C VAL A 294 6.89 13.14 3.08
N LEU A 295 5.59 13.39 3.15
CA LEU A 295 4.56 12.69 2.40
C LEU A 295 3.85 13.69 1.48
N ILE A 296 3.80 13.39 0.18
CA ILE A 296 3.20 14.27 -0.82
C ILE A 296 2.15 13.48 -1.59
N ASP A 297 0.98 14.08 -1.76
CA ASP A 297 -0.10 13.55 -2.59
C ASP A 297 -0.99 14.71 -3.09
N ASP A 298 -1.45 14.66 -4.33
CA ASP A 298 -2.34 15.66 -4.92
C ASP A 298 -3.83 15.36 -4.65
N ASN A 299 -4.13 14.12 -4.25
CA ASN A 299 -5.48 13.66 -3.98
C ASN A 299 -5.95 14.09 -2.58
N ALA A 300 -6.99 14.90 -2.53
CA ALA A 300 -7.58 15.39 -1.28
C ALA A 300 -8.04 14.26 -0.34
N ASP A 301 -8.53 13.13 -0.87
CA ASP A 301 -8.94 11.98 -0.07
C ASP A 301 -7.75 11.28 0.58
N ALA A 302 -6.65 11.13 -0.17
CA ALA A 302 -5.38 10.58 0.34
C ALA A 302 -4.89 11.45 1.50
N VAL A 303 -4.82 12.76 1.28
CA VAL A 303 -4.42 13.74 2.31
C VAL A 303 -5.33 13.70 3.53
N ALA A 304 -6.65 13.61 3.36
CA ALA A 304 -7.59 13.49 4.48
C ALA A 304 -7.35 12.21 5.30
N VAL A 305 -7.11 11.08 4.63
CA VAL A 305 -6.75 9.81 5.27
C VAL A 305 -5.44 9.94 6.04
N MET A 306 -4.38 10.46 5.42
CA MET A 306 -3.07 10.66 6.06
C MET A 306 -3.19 11.58 7.28
N ARG A 307 -3.87 12.70 7.14
CA ARG A 307 -4.07 13.69 8.21
C ARG A 307 -4.76 13.11 9.44
N LYS A 308 -5.69 12.17 9.24
CA LYS A 308 -6.36 11.43 10.32
C LYS A 308 -5.46 10.34 10.89
N ARG A 309 -4.85 9.51 10.03
CA ARG A 309 -4.01 8.37 10.42
C ARG A 309 -2.77 8.81 11.23
N LEU A 310 -2.15 9.91 10.82
CA LEU A 310 -0.85 10.36 11.30
C LEU A 310 -0.94 11.56 12.26
N ALA A 311 -2.12 11.84 12.81
CA ALA A 311 -2.36 13.00 13.67
C ALA A 311 -1.41 13.06 14.89
N ALA A 312 -1.02 11.90 15.43
CA ALA A 312 -0.12 11.81 16.58
C ALA A 312 1.34 12.15 16.26
N TYR A 313 1.73 12.19 14.98
CA TYR A 313 3.12 12.34 14.55
C TYR A 313 3.39 13.64 13.78
N ARG A 314 2.43 14.58 13.73
CA ARG A 314 2.62 15.83 13.00
C ARG A 314 3.77 16.64 13.60
N GLY A 315 4.68 17.09 12.73
CA GLY A 315 5.73 18.06 13.05
C GLY A 315 5.21 19.47 13.22
#